data_AF-A0A9N9RG10-F1
#
_entry.id   AF-A0A9N9RG10-F1
#
_cell.length_a   1.000
_cell.length_b   1.000
_cell.length_c   1.000
_cell.angle_alpha   90.00
_cell.angle_beta   90.00
_cell.angle_gamma   90.00
#
_symmetry.space_group_name_H-M   'P 1'
#
loop_
_entity.id
_entity.type
_entity.pdbx_description
1 polymer ?
#
loop_
_entity_poly.entity_id
_entity_poly.type
_entity_poly.pdbx_seq_one_letter_code
_entity_poly.pdbx_strand_id
1 'polypeptide(L)'
;MCRLVHLHEVGMDVEIIPVDFLKLEQKSPEYMKINPMGQVPVLDNDGFILTESRAIMAYLVNSKKPGSTLYPSNPKQRAIVDTKLYFNASNLFSLIFASSVHCSEPTLTDISGEIGNWPKLEAWYKRCASIPGYEENLNGAKMVGPLLKQLGVKLAPLK
;
A
#
# COMPACT_ATOMS: atom_id res chain seq x y z
N MET A 1 1.64 -4.19 -2.70
CA MET A 1 2.59 -4.70 -1.69
C MET A 1 2.79 -3.59 -0.68
N CYS A 2 2.55 -3.87 0.59
CA CYS A 2 2.34 -2.84 1.60
C CYS A 2 3.62 -2.08 1.95
N ARG A 3 3.42 -0.84 2.39
CA ARG A 3 4.45 0.13 2.74
C ARG A 3 5.31 -0.35 3.93
N LEU A 4 4.70 -1.08 4.86
CA LEU A 4 5.32 -1.56 6.10
C LEU A 4 6.23 -2.77 5.87
N VAL A 5 5.88 -3.63 4.89
CA VAL A 5 6.75 -4.74 4.43
C VAL A 5 8.11 -4.23 3.96
N HIS A 6 8.14 -3.07 3.30
CA HIS A 6 9.41 -2.51 2.81
C HIS A 6 10.27 -1.97 3.95
N LEU A 7 9.68 -1.49 5.05
CA LEU A 7 10.42 -0.99 6.22
C LEU A 7 11.21 -2.12 6.90
N HIS A 8 10.56 -3.27 7.11
CA HIS A 8 11.24 -4.47 7.61
C HIS A 8 12.33 -4.96 6.66
N GLU A 9 12.04 -4.98 5.36
CA GLU A 9 13.02 -5.40 4.36
C GLU A 9 14.22 -4.46 4.29
N VAL A 10 14.07 -3.14 4.44
CA VAL A 10 15.23 -2.22 4.43
C VAL A 10 15.94 -2.09 5.78
N GLY A 11 15.39 -2.68 6.85
CA GLY A 11 15.97 -2.65 8.19
C GLY A 11 16.02 -1.25 8.80
N MET A 12 15.03 -0.40 8.50
CA MET A 12 14.94 0.93 9.10
C MET A 12 14.12 0.89 10.37
N ASP A 13 14.69 1.48 11.43
CA ASP A 13 13.91 1.87 12.59
C ASP A 13 13.09 3.11 12.23
N VAL A 14 11.78 3.04 12.45
CA VAL A 14 10.83 4.07 12.03
C VAL A 14 9.83 4.31 13.15
N GLU A 15 9.61 5.58 13.45
CA GLU A 15 8.47 5.97 14.26
C GLU A 15 7.21 5.93 13.40
N ILE A 16 6.24 5.11 13.79
CA ILE A 16 4.94 5.04 13.14
C ILE A 16 3.98 5.97 13.88
N ILE A 17 3.63 7.08 13.25
CA ILE A 17 2.61 8.01 13.74
C ILE A 17 1.27 7.62 13.11
N PRO A 18 0.33 7.02 13.86
CA PRO A 18 -0.98 6.65 13.31
C PRO A 18 -1.80 7.90 13.00
N VAL A 19 -2.59 7.83 11.92
CA VAL A 19 -3.52 8.88 11.50
C VAL A 19 -4.92 8.29 11.46
N ASP A 20 -5.83 8.82 12.28
CA ASP A 20 -7.19 8.32 12.42
C ASP A 20 -8.10 8.83 11.29
N PHE A 21 -8.44 7.91 10.37
CA PHE A 21 -9.33 8.20 9.26
C PHE A 21 -10.80 8.41 9.67
N LEU A 22 -11.26 7.83 10.78
CA LEU A 22 -12.63 8.03 11.27
C LEU A 22 -12.82 9.45 11.78
N LYS A 23 -11.75 10.04 12.34
CA LYS A 23 -11.72 11.44 12.77
C LYS A 23 -11.27 12.41 11.67
N LEU A 24 -10.95 11.90 10.49
CA LEU A 24 -10.42 12.69 9.37
C LEU A 24 -9.14 13.47 9.73
N GLU A 25 -8.27 12.92 10.58
CA GLU A 25 -7.05 13.60 11.02
C GLU A 25 -6.14 14.01 9.84
N GLN A 26 -6.13 13.22 8.76
CA GLN A 26 -5.42 13.54 7.51
C GLN A 26 -5.95 14.80 6.79
N LYS A 27 -7.11 15.30 7.19
CA LYS A 27 -7.73 16.53 6.68
C LYS A 27 -7.65 17.68 7.68
N SER A 28 -7.02 17.49 8.85
CA SER A 28 -6.80 18.58 9.80
C SER A 28 -5.90 19.67 9.22
N PRO A 29 -6.07 20.95 9.61
CA PRO A 29 -5.15 22.02 9.23
C PRO A 29 -3.70 21.72 9.57
N GLU A 30 -3.44 21.06 10.70
CA GLU A 30 -2.12 20.66 11.17
C GLU A 30 -1.48 19.65 10.22
N TYR A 31 -2.22 18.61 9.83
CA TYR A 31 -1.71 17.59 8.90
C TYR A 31 -1.53 18.15 7.49
N MET A 32 -2.44 19.00 7.03
CA MET A 32 -2.36 19.58 5.68
C MET A 32 -1.18 20.56 5.51
N LYS A 33 -0.60 21.08 6.60
CA LYS A 33 0.69 21.78 6.55
C LYS A 33 1.84 20.85 6.15
N ILE A 34 1.75 19.57 6.50
CA ILE A 34 2.74 18.53 6.15
C ILE A 34 2.48 18.00 4.75
N ASN A 35 1.23 17.61 4.46
CA ASN A 35 0.82 17.16 3.13
C ASN A 35 -0.48 17.88 2.69
N PRO A 36 -0.38 18.88 1.80
CA PRO A 36 -1.54 19.63 1.31
C PRO A 36 -2.61 18.78 0.62
N MET A 37 -2.27 17.58 0.13
CA MET A 37 -3.26 16.65 -0.44
C MET A 37 -4.13 15.99 0.64
N GLY A 38 -3.71 16.05 1.91
CA GLY A 38 -4.37 15.41 3.04
C GLY A 38 -4.51 13.91 2.85
N GLN A 39 -3.41 13.27 2.45
CA GLN A 39 -3.32 11.85 2.12
C GLN A 39 -2.18 11.20 2.90
N VAL A 40 -2.31 9.91 3.18
CA VAL A 40 -1.25 9.07 3.76
C VAL A 40 -0.76 8.04 2.72
N PRO A 41 0.49 7.57 2.82
CA PRO A 41 1.50 7.91 3.83
C PRO A 41 2.22 9.24 3.55
N VAL A 42 2.93 9.70 4.57
CA VAL A 42 4.01 10.68 4.48
C VAL A 42 5.23 10.07 5.18
N LEU A 43 6.41 10.24 4.59
CA LEU A 43 7.69 9.99 5.24
C LEU A 43 8.28 11.34 5.64
N ASP A 44 8.72 11.44 6.89
CA ASP A 44 9.66 12.46 7.34
C ASP A 44 10.99 11.76 7.61
N ASN A 45 12.04 12.16 6.89
CA ASN A 45 13.39 11.69 7.12
C ASN A 45 14.28 12.90 7.44
N ASP A 46 14.35 13.26 8.72
CA ASP A 46 15.11 14.41 9.24
C ASP A 46 14.75 15.74 8.55
N GLY A 47 13.45 16.01 8.39
CA GLY A 47 12.92 17.20 7.72
C GLY A 47 12.77 17.06 6.21
N PHE A 48 13.25 15.97 5.61
CA PHE A 48 12.92 15.63 4.23
C PHE A 48 11.54 14.97 4.17
N ILE A 49 10.54 15.77 3.79
CA ILE A 49 9.16 15.31 3.63
C ILE A 49 8.95 14.71 2.25
N LEU A 50 8.55 13.44 2.21
CA LEU A 50 8.22 12.73 0.98
C LEU A 50 6.82 12.12 1.07
N THR A 51 5.99 12.43 0.08
CA THR A 51 4.67 11.84 -0.11
C THR A 51 4.72 10.77 -1.20
N GLU A 52 3.60 10.14 -1.53
CA GLU A 52 3.50 9.04 -2.50
C GLU A 52 4.24 7.76 -2.09
N SER A 53 3.45 6.75 -1.75
CA SER A 53 3.97 5.48 -1.26
C SER A 53 4.99 4.77 -2.15
N ARG A 54 4.86 4.90 -3.47
CA ARG A 54 5.79 4.28 -4.44
C ARG A 54 7.13 5.01 -4.46
N ALA A 55 7.08 6.35 -4.38
CA ALA A 55 8.27 7.17 -4.27
C ALA A 55 8.99 6.91 -2.94
N ILE A 56 8.24 6.83 -1.84
CA ILE A 56 8.76 6.45 -0.52
C ILE A 56 9.46 5.08 -0.57
N MET A 57 8.81 4.04 -1.10
CA MET A 57 9.43 2.70 -1.21
C MET A 57 10.70 2.74 -2.07
N ALA A 58 10.67 3.40 -3.22
CA ALA A 58 11.84 3.55 -4.09
C ALA A 58 12.99 4.29 -3.39
N TYR A 59 12.69 5.37 -2.68
CA TYR A 59 13.65 6.14 -1.89
C TYR A 59 14.30 5.28 -0.80
N LEU A 60 13.50 4.59 0.02
CA LEU A 60 13.99 3.76 1.11
C LEU A 60 14.93 2.65 0.62
N VAL A 61 14.55 1.95 -0.46
CA VAL A 61 15.40 0.90 -1.05
C VAL A 61 16.67 1.49 -1.64
N ASN A 62 16.60 2.60 -2.38
CA ASN A 62 17.80 3.25 -2.92
C ASN A 62 18.74 3.74 -1.81
N SER A 63 18.21 4.22 -0.68
CA SER A 63 19.00 4.77 0.43
C SER A 63 19.66 3.69 1.29
N LYS A 64 19.02 2.53 1.47
CA LYS A 64 19.49 1.49 2.41
C LYS A 64 20.00 0.23 1.73
N LYS A 65 19.46 -0.11 0.57
CA LYS A 65 19.78 -1.33 -0.20
C LYS A 65 19.96 -1.02 -1.70
N PRO A 66 20.83 -0.07 -2.08
CA PRO A 66 21.01 0.33 -3.48
C PRO A 66 21.41 -0.88 -4.33
N GLY A 67 20.75 -1.04 -5.49
CA GLY A 67 21.03 -2.13 -6.43
C GLY A 67 20.51 -3.52 -6.00
N SER A 68 19.79 -3.62 -4.89
CA SER A 68 19.15 -4.86 -4.47
C SER A 68 18.10 -5.36 -5.49
N THR A 69 17.70 -6.62 -5.36
CA THR A 69 16.65 -7.23 -6.18
C THR A 69 15.29 -6.56 -6.02
N LEU A 70 15.06 -5.82 -4.91
CA LEU A 70 13.83 -5.08 -4.65
C LEU A 70 13.70 -3.85 -5.57
N TYR A 71 14.80 -3.15 -5.82
CA TYR A 71 14.84 -2.03 -6.75
C TYR A 71 16.19 -1.98 -7.49
N PRO A 72 16.36 -2.80 -8.55
CA PRO A 72 17.65 -2.99 -9.21
C PRO A 72 18.16 -1.73 -9.90
N SER A 73 19.46 -1.48 -9.93
CA SER A 73 20.02 -0.31 -10.64
C SER A 73 20.11 -0.51 -12.17
N ASN A 74 20.06 -1.75 -12.64
CA ASN A 74 20.05 -2.04 -14.07
C ASN A 74 18.78 -1.44 -14.72
N PRO A 75 18.90 -0.65 -15.80
CA PRO A 75 17.77 0.09 -16.35
C PRO A 75 16.66 -0.82 -16.88
N LYS A 76 17.00 -1.98 -17.46
CA LYS A 76 16.00 -2.93 -17.97
C LYS A 76 15.23 -3.60 -16.84
N GLN A 77 15.92 -4.02 -15.78
CA GLN A 77 15.28 -4.62 -14.62
C GLN A 77 14.44 -3.60 -13.84
N ARG A 78 14.95 -2.37 -13.69
CA ARG A 78 14.23 -1.26 -13.07
C ARG A 78 12.95 -0.93 -13.82
N ALA A 79 12.98 -0.86 -15.14
CA ALA A 79 11.80 -0.61 -15.97
C ALA A 79 10.68 -1.66 -15.73
N ILE A 80 11.02 -2.92 -15.46
CA ILE A 80 10.04 -3.96 -15.12
C ILE A 80 9.38 -3.69 -13.76
N VAL A 81 10.16 -3.24 -12.77
CA VAL A 81 9.63 -2.86 -11.45
C VAL A 81 8.77 -1.60 -11.56
N ASP A 82 9.27 -0.57 -12.22
CA ASP A 82 8.57 0.70 -12.43
C ASP A 82 7.25 0.48 -13.17
N THR A 83 7.22 -0.37 -14.20
CA THR A 83 5.97 -0.71 -14.91
C THR A 83 4.90 -1.24 -13.94
N LYS A 84 5.28 -2.10 -12.99
CA LYS A 84 4.34 -2.63 -11.99
C LYS A 84 3.93 -1.56 -10.98
N LEU A 85 4.86 -0.70 -10.57
CA LEU A 85 4.57 0.42 -9.66
C LEU A 85 3.61 1.41 -10.32
N TYR A 86 3.84 1.81 -11.57
CA TYR A 86 2.97 2.74 -12.29
C TYR A 86 1.64 2.10 -12.67
N PHE A 87 1.62 0.85 -13.14
CA PHE A 87 0.36 0.12 -13.38
C PHE A 87 -0.49 0.08 -12.11
N ASN A 88 0.14 -0.21 -10.96
CA ASN A 88 -0.59 -0.20 -9.70
C ASN A 88 -1.02 1.21 -9.27
N ALA A 89 -0.34 2.28 -9.68
CA ALA A 89 -0.73 3.66 -9.38
C ALA A 89 -1.94 4.10 -10.22
N SER A 90 -1.84 3.94 -11.54
CA SER A 90 -2.76 4.54 -12.50
C SER A 90 -3.97 3.67 -12.81
N ASN A 91 -3.82 2.35 -12.77
CA ASN A 91 -4.87 1.41 -13.12
C ASN A 91 -5.40 0.75 -11.87
N LEU A 92 -4.55 0.01 -11.15
CA LEU A 92 -5.04 -0.84 -10.08
C LEU A 92 -5.58 0.00 -8.92
N PHE A 93 -4.81 0.92 -8.36
CA PHE A 93 -5.26 1.74 -7.24
C PHE A 93 -6.39 2.68 -7.65
N SER A 94 -6.31 3.38 -8.77
CA SER A 94 -7.38 4.29 -9.21
C SER A 94 -8.69 3.55 -9.49
N LEU A 95 -8.65 2.43 -10.21
CA LEU A 95 -9.88 1.65 -10.49
C LEU A 95 -10.45 1.07 -9.21
N ILE A 96 -9.61 0.50 -8.35
CA ILE A 96 -10.04 -0.12 -7.11
C ILE A 96 -10.50 0.91 -6.07
N PHE A 97 -9.82 2.03 -5.88
CA PHE A 97 -10.23 3.04 -4.89
C PHE A 97 -11.42 3.87 -5.38
N ALA A 98 -11.57 4.06 -6.71
CA ALA A 98 -12.79 4.62 -7.30
C ALA A 98 -13.97 3.62 -7.32
N SER A 99 -13.73 2.31 -7.20
CA SER A 99 -14.77 1.27 -7.15
C SER A 99 -14.87 0.53 -5.80
N SER A 100 -14.36 1.13 -4.72
CA SER A 100 -14.28 0.59 -3.35
C SER A 100 -13.05 -0.29 -3.11
N VAL A 101 -12.30 0.03 -2.05
CA VAL A 101 -10.96 -0.43 -1.64
C VAL A 101 -10.65 -1.93 -1.82
N HIS A 102 -9.54 -2.27 -2.47
CA HIS A 102 -8.97 -3.62 -2.56
C HIS A 102 -7.43 -3.55 -2.54
N CYS A 103 -6.80 -3.92 -1.42
CA CYS A 103 -5.43 -4.45 -1.47
C CYS A 103 -5.09 -5.22 -0.19
N SER A 104 -5.82 -6.30 0.06
CA SER A 104 -5.37 -7.49 0.80
C SER A 104 -6.34 -8.65 0.54
N GLU A 105 -5.94 -9.91 0.73
CA GLU A 105 -6.87 -11.05 0.65
C GLU A 105 -8.07 -10.91 1.58
N PRO A 106 -7.98 -10.47 2.86
CA PRO A 106 -9.18 -10.26 3.66
C PRO A 106 -10.18 -9.31 2.98
N THR A 107 -9.68 -8.31 2.27
CA THR A 107 -10.52 -7.39 1.49
C THR A 107 -11.06 -8.04 0.21
N LEU A 108 -10.38 -9.02 -0.40
CA LEU A 108 -10.85 -9.73 -1.59
C LEU A 108 -11.83 -10.86 -1.26
N THR A 109 -11.59 -11.62 -0.20
CA THR A 109 -12.46 -12.73 0.24
C THR A 109 -13.80 -12.22 0.77
N ASP A 110 -13.80 -11.07 1.46
CA ASP A 110 -15.04 -10.43 1.94
C ASP A 110 -15.89 -9.79 0.81
N ILE A 111 -15.30 -9.59 -0.39
CA ILE A 111 -15.92 -8.84 -1.50
C ILE A 111 -16.30 -9.74 -2.69
N SER A 112 -15.45 -10.70 -3.07
CA SER A 112 -15.61 -11.49 -4.31
C SER A 112 -16.12 -12.91 -4.07
N GLY A 113 -16.24 -13.33 -2.82
CA GLY A 113 -16.68 -14.68 -2.47
C GLY A 113 -15.63 -15.76 -2.69
N GLU A 114 -14.62 -15.59 -3.57
CA GLU A 114 -13.47 -16.51 -3.71
C GLU A 114 -12.42 -15.97 -4.71
N ILE A 115 -11.13 -15.95 -4.32
CA ILE A 115 -10.00 -15.75 -5.26
C ILE A 115 -9.82 -16.99 -6.17
N GLY A 116 -10.62 -18.05 -5.97
CA GLY A 116 -10.50 -19.36 -6.62
C GLY A 116 -10.49 -19.33 -8.16
N ASN A 117 -11.03 -18.29 -8.79
CA ASN A 117 -10.97 -18.11 -10.25
C ASN A 117 -9.61 -17.61 -10.78
N TRP A 118 -8.64 -17.29 -9.91
CA TRP A 118 -7.34 -16.72 -10.27
C TRP A 118 -6.18 -17.46 -9.59
N PRO A 119 -5.87 -18.71 -10.00
CA PRO A 119 -4.92 -19.58 -9.27
C PRO A 119 -3.51 -19.00 -9.16
N LYS A 120 -3.06 -18.21 -10.14
CA LYS A 120 -1.76 -17.53 -10.07
C LYS A 120 -1.74 -16.41 -9.03
N LEU A 121 -2.86 -15.70 -8.86
CA LEU A 121 -3.01 -14.63 -7.88
C LEU A 121 -3.10 -15.21 -6.47
N GLU A 122 -3.88 -16.28 -6.30
CA GLU A 122 -3.99 -17.00 -5.03
C GLU A 122 -2.62 -17.55 -4.59
N ALA A 123 -1.90 -18.23 -5.50
CA ALA A 123 -0.57 -18.73 -5.20
C ALA A 123 0.42 -17.60 -4.86
N TRP A 124 0.32 -16.45 -5.53
CA TRP A 124 1.13 -15.27 -5.20
C TRP A 124 0.80 -14.72 -3.82
N TYR A 125 -0.48 -14.66 -3.46
CA TYR A 125 -0.89 -14.19 -2.15
C TYR A 125 -0.39 -15.10 -1.03
N LYS A 126 -0.57 -16.42 -1.17
CA LYS A 126 -0.03 -17.40 -0.21
C LYS A 126 1.48 -17.26 -0.02
N ARG A 127 2.23 -16.94 -1.08
CA ARG A 127 3.67 -16.62 -0.95
C ARG A 127 3.94 -15.32 -0.19
N CYS A 128 3.05 -14.34 -0.25
CA CYS A 128 3.21 -13.09 0.51
C CYS A 128 3.15 -13.34 2.03
N ALA A 129 2.47 -14.40 2.48
CA ALA A 129 2.36 -14.74 3.90
C ALA A 129 3.70 -15.02 4.58
N SER A 130 4.75 -15.39 3.82
CA SER A 130 6.09 -15.62 4.38
C SER A 130 6.96 -14.35 4.42
N ILE A 131 6.44 -13.20 4.00
CA ILE A 131 7.23 -11.97 3.89
C ILE A 131 7.18 -11.19 5.21
N PRO A 132 8.32 -10.70 5.75
CA PRO A 132 8.32 -9.82 6.91
C PRO A 132 7.38 -8.63 6.77
N GLY A 133 6.61 -8.31 7.81
CA GLY A 133 5.59 -7.25 7.78
C GLY A 133 4.26 -7.62 7.10
N TYR A 134 4.10 -8.87 6.63
CA TYR A 134 2.84 -9.33 6.05
C TYR A 134 1.66 -9.25 7.02
N GLU A 135 1.83 -9.69 8.27
CA GLU A 135 0.77 -9.67 9.28
C GLU A 135 0.31 -8.24 9.62
N GLU A 136 1.23 -7.29 9.68
CA GLU A 136 0.88 -5.89 9.90
C GLU A 136 0.04 -5.32 8.75
N ASN A 137 0.43 -5.62 7.50
CA ASN A 137 -0.39 -5.29 6.33
C ASN A 137 -1.77 -5.96 6.39
N LEU A 138 -1.82 -7.24 6.77
CA LEU A 138 -3.05 -8.01 6.88
C LEU A 138 -4.00 -7.36 7.88
N ASN A 139 -3.48 -6.97 9.04
CA ASN A 139 -4.24 -6.29 10.09
C ASN A 139 -4.77 -4.93 9.63
N GLY A 140 -3.93 -4.12 8.98
CA GLY A 140 -4.34 -2.84 8.39
C GLY A 140 -5.51 -2.99 7.43
N ALA A 141 -5.45 -4.01 6.57
CA ALA A 141 -6.46 -4.20 5.55
C ALA A 141 -7.76 -4.86 6.05
N LYS A 142 -7.70 -5.65 7.12
CA LYS A 142 -8.90 -6.15 7.84
C LYS A 142 -9.75 -5.02 8.42
N MET A 143 -9.15 -3.88 8.77
CA MET A 143 -9.90 -2.72 9.31
C MET A 143 -10.73 -1.99 8.24
N VAL A 144 -10.36 -2.13 6.96
CA VAL A 144 -11.02 -1.41 5.86
C VAL A 144 -12.42 -1.97 5.58
N GLY A 145 -12.60 -3.29 5.63
CA GLY A 145 -13.89 -3.93 5.32
C GLY A 145 -15.05 -3.43 6.20
N PRO A 146 -14.91 -3.47 7.54
CA PRO A 146 -15.90 -2.90 8.47
C PRO A 146 -16.14 -1.40 8.26
N LEU A 147 -15.08 -0.61 8.01
CA LEU A 147 -15.19 0.82 7.74
C LEU A 147 -16.06 1.10 6.51
N LEU A 148 -15.84 0.38 5.40
CA LEU A 148 -16.65 0.54 4.20
C LEU A 148 -18.12 0.20 4.43
N LYS A 149 -18.40 -0.86 5.22
CA LYS A 149 -19.76 -1.22 5.62
C LYS A 149 -20.42 -0.12 6.45
N GLN A 150 -19.70 0.47 7.41
CA GLN A 150 -20.20 1.59 8.21
C GLN A 150 -20.47 2.85 7.36
N LEU A 151 -19.63 3.11 6.36
CA LEU A 151 -19.81 4.21 5.40
C LEU A 151 -20.91 3.94 4.36
N GLY A 152 -21.61 2.81 4.44
CA GLY A 152 -22.69 2.46 3.52
C GLY A 152 -22.23 2.16 2.09
N VAL A 153 -20.93 1.94 1.88
CA VAL A 153 -20.37 1.59 0.57
C VAL A 153 -20.85 0.19 0.19
N LYS A 154 -21.63 0.10 -0.88
CA LYS A 154 -22.10 -1.17 -1.45
C LYS A 154 -21.26 -1.49 -2.68
N LEU A 155 -20.73 -2.70 -2.71
CA LEU A 155 -19.99 -3.22 -3.85
C LEU A 155 -21.00 -3.64 -4.91
N ALA A 156 -20.90 -3.05 -6.10
CA ALA A 156 -21.65 -3.57 -7.25
C ALA A 156 -21.02 -4.91 -7.67
N PRO A 157 -21.83 -5.94 -8.01
CA PRO A 157 -21.29 -7.16 -8.58
C PRO A 157 -20.53 -6.82 -9.86
N LEU A 158 -19.32 -7.36 -9.99
CA LEU A 158 -18.56 -7.32 -11.24
C LEU A 158 -19.35 -8.10 -12.29
N LYS A 159 -19.76 -7.43 -13.38
CA LYS A 159 -20.36 -8.06 -14.55
C LYS A 159 -19.28 -8.66 -15.45
#